data_AF-A0A3D2B8Q8-F1
#
_entry.id   AF-A0A3D2B8Q8-F1
#
_cell.length_a   1.000
_cell.length_b   1.000
_cell.length_c   1.000
_cell.angle_alpha   90.00
_cell.angle_beta   90.00
_cell.angle_gamma   90.00
#
_symmetry.space_group_name_H-M   'P 1'
#
loop_
_entity.id
_entity.type
_entity.pdbx_description
1 polymer ?
#
loop_
_entity_poly.entity_id
_entity_poly.type
_entity_poly.pdbx_seq_one_letter_code
_entity_poly.pdbx_strand_id
1 'polypeptide(L)'
;EKEQGAPLELISPCEGTGYEIGGVSILKGARNEENAKLFVDWVLSKEAQELAWKQGKSYQILTNTTAETSPNSLKLDDLKLISYDMDKYGSTDVRKALINKWVSDVKMGK
;
A
#
# COMPACT_ATOMS: atom_id res chain seq x y z
N GLU A 1 -16.10 -1.72 6.73
CA GLU A 1 -16.75 -0.78 7.67
C GLU A 1 -17.70 0.23 7.01
N LYS A 2 -17.22 1.19 6.19
CA LYS A 2 -18.13 2.17 5.55
C LYS A 2 -19.21 1.52 4.68
N GLU A 3 -18.83 0.56 3.81
CA GLU A 3 -19.79 -0.23 3.04
C GLU A 3 -20.74 -1.09 3.90
N GLN A 4 -20.35 -1.37 5.15
CA GLN A 4 -21.15 -2.15 6.09
C GLN A 4 -22.08 -1.26 6.94
N GLY A 5 -22.16 0.05 6.63
CA GLY A 5 -23.06 1.01 7.28
C GLY A 5 -22.44 1.79 8.44
N ALA A 6 -21.15 1.64 8.72
CA ALA A 6 -20.49 2.45 9.74
C ALA A 6 -20.42 3.93 9.28
N PRO A 7 -20.73 4.91 10.16
CA PRO A 7 -20.70 6.33 9.84
C PRO A 7 -19.25 6.85 9.83
N LEU A 8 -18.48 6.41 8.83
CA LEU A 8 -17.07 6.72 8.68
C LEU A 8 -16.83 7.60 7.44
N GLU A 9 -16.00 8.61 7.62
CA GLU A 9 -15.48 9.46 6.56
C GLU A 9 -13.97 9.24 6.43
N LEU A 10 -13.50 9.06 5.20
CA LEU A 10 -12.08 8.97 4.92
C LEU A 10 -11.55 10.39 4.70
N ILE A 11 -10.58 10.81 5.52
CA ILE A 11 -9.99 12.15 5.44
C ILE A 11 -8.49 12.07 5.13
N SER A 12 -8.00 13.01 4.33
CA SER A 12 -6.57 13.27 4.18
C SER A 12 -6.21 14.51 5.00
N PRO A 13 -5.23 14.43 5.94
CA PRO A 13 -4.78 15.59 6.71
C PRO A 13 -4.35 16.78 5.83
N CYS A 14 -4.65 18.00 6.26
CA CYS A 14 -4.45 19.22 5.45
C CYS A 14 -2.98 19.62 5.31
N GLU A 15 -2.14 19.23 6.27
CA GLU A 15 -0.69 19.38 6.22
C GLU A 15 -0.08 18.57 5.06
N GLY A 16 -0.74 17.47 4.70
CA GLY A 16 -0.27 16.45 3.78
C GLY A 16 0.02 15.15 4.51
N THR A 17 0.14 14.07 3.74
CA THR A 17 0.35 12.73 4.30
C THR A 17 1.36 11.91 3.47
N GLY A 18 1.73 10.75 4.00
CA GLY A 18 2.49 9.73 3.28
C GLY A 18 1.58 8.75 2.55
N TYR A 19 2.19 7.74 1.96
CA TYR A 19 1.52 6.62 1.32
C TYR A 19 2.41 5.37 1.40
N GLU A 20 1.80 4.21 1.19
CA GLU A 20 2.52 2.97 0.91
C GLU A 20 2.37 2.59 -0.56
N ILE A 21 3.30 1.78 -1.07
CA ILE A 21 3.15 1.08 -2.34
C ILE A 21 3.09 -0.41 -2.00
N GLY A 22 1.95 -1.04 -2.28
CA GLY A 22 1.78 -2.48 -2.12
C GLY A 22 2.74 -3.22 -3.05
N GLY A 23 3.81 -3.79 -2.50
CA GLY A 23 4.84 -4.50 -3.25
C GLY A 23 4.48 -5.97 -3.49
N VAL A 24 4.83 -6.47 -4.68
CA VAL A 24 4.92 -7.91 -4.97
C VAL A 24 6.37 -8.25 -5.30
N SER A 25 6.87 -9.39 -4.81
CA SER A 25 8.25 -9.79 -5.03
C SER A 25 8.38 -11.31 -5.11
N ILE A 26 9.26 -11.77 -5.99
CA ILE A 26 9.62 -13.20 -6.09
C ILE A 26 10.79 -13.47 -5.14
N LEU A 27 10.64 -14.50 -4.30
CA LEU A 27 11.70 -14.94 -3.41
C LEU A 27 12.86 -15.57 -4.20
N LYS A 28 14.10 -15.26 -3.83
CA LYS A 28 15.28 -15.93 -4.38
C LYS A 28 15.22 -17.43 -4.07
N GLY A 29 15.40 -18.26 -5.10
CA GLY A 29 15.30 -19.72 -4.96
C GLY A 29 13.87 -20.25 -4.85
N ALA A 30 12.88 -19.51 -5.35
CA ALA A 30 11.49 -19.98 -5.41
C ALA A 30 11.41 -21.32 -6.15
N ARG A 31 10.80 -22.33 -5.52
CA ARG A 31 10.66 -23.69 -6.08
C ARG A 31 9.94 -23.72 -7.43
N ASN A 32 9.06 -22.75 -7.67
CA ASN A 32 8.23 -22.64 -8.88
C ASN A 32 8.44 -21.23 -9.49
N GLU A 33 9.66 -20.93 -9.95
CA GLU A 33 10.02 -19.58 -10.40
C GLU A 33 9.18 -19.11 -11.59
N GLU A 34 8.87 -19.98 -12.55
CA GLU A 34 8.05 -19.65 -13.71
C GLU A 34 6.63 -19.24 -13.30
N ASN A 35 5.99 -20.01 -12.42
CA ASN A 35 4.66 -19.67 -11.90
C ASN A 35 4.69 -18.40 -11.04
N ALA A 36 5.79 -18.13 -10.34
CA ALA A 36 5.93 -16.89 -9.57
C ALA A 36 5.99 -15.67 -10.51
N LYS A 37 6.67 -15.77 -11.66
CA LYS A 37 6.68 -14.72 -12.70
C LYS A 37 5.28 -14.51 -13.27
N LEU A 38 4.58 -15.60 -13.62
CA LEU A 38 3.19 -15.52 -14.10
C LEU A 38 2.26 -14.87 -13.07
N PHE A 39 2.47 -15.13 -11.77
CA PHE A 39 1.69 -14.48 -10.72
C PHE A 39 1.99 -12.97 -10.63
N VAL A 40 3.25 -12.56 -10.79
CA VAL A 40 3.61 -11.13 -10.84
C VAL A 40 2.95 -10.45 -12.04
N ASP A 41 2.98 -11.06 -13.21
CA ASP A 41 2.32 -10.52 -14.40
C ASP A 41 0.81 -10.41 -14.18
N TRP A 42 0.20 -11.45 -13.62
CA TRP A 42 -1.22 -11.47 -13.31
C TRP A 42 -1.59 -10.40 -12.27
N VAL A 43 -0.89 -10.28 -11.14
CA VAL A 43 -1.28 -9.33 -10.08
C VAL A 43 -1.10 -7.87 -10.51
N LEU A 44 -0.24 -7.60 -11.49
CA LEU A 44 -0.06 -6.28 -12.10
C LEU A 44 -1.05 -6.01 -13.25
N SER A 45 -1.78 -7.02 -13.71
CA SER A 45 -2.81 -6.88 -14.74
C SER A 45 -3.97 -6.01 -14.27
N LYS A 46 -4.70 -5.46 -15.24
CA LYS A 46 -5.92 -4.67 -14.99
C LYS A 46 -6.93 -5.50 -14.20
N GLU A 47 -7.19 -6.70 -14.68
CA GLU A 47 -8.25 -7.57 -14.17
C GLU A 47 -7.99 -7.98 -12.71
N ALA A 48 -6.74 -8.31 -12.37
CA ALA A 48 -6.40 -8.70 -11.01
C ALA A 48 -6.45 -7.52 -10.02
N GLN A 49 -6.01 -6.33 -10.44
CA GLN A 49 -6.10 -5.14 -9.60
C GLN A 49 -7.56 -4.74 -9.33
N GLU A 50 -8.43 -4.83 -10.34
CA GLU A 50 -9.87 -4.58 -10.17
C GLU A 50 -10.55 -5.63 -9.27
N LEU A 51 -10.10 -6.88 -9.31
CA LEU A 51 -10.62 -7.96 -8.48
C LEU A 51 -10.53 -7.64 -6.98
N ALA A 52 -9.47 -6.93 -6.57
CA ALA A 52 -9.22 -6.57 -5.18
C ALA A 52 -10.40 -5.81 -4.56
N TRP A 53 -11.00 -4.86 -5.29
CA TRP A 53 -12.15 -4.11 -4.79
C TRP A 53 -13.49 -4.71 -5.22
N LYS A 54 -13.58 -5.28 -6.43
CA LYS A 54 -14.83 -5.87 -6.95
C LYS A 54 -15.27 -7.09 -6.14
N GLN A 55 -14.32 -7.89 -5.66
CA GLN A 55 -14.60 -9.14 -4.94
C GLN A 55 -13.84 -9.25 -3.62
N GLY A 56 -12.63 -8.68 -3.53
CA GLY A 56 -11.77 -8.78 -2.36
C GLY A 56 -12.08 -7.81 -1.21
N LYS A 57 -13.03 -6.87 -1.41
CA LYS A 57 -13.37 -5.80 -0.44
C LYS A 57 -12.13 -4.99 0.02
N SER A 58 -11.22 -4.75 -0.91
CA SER A 58 -9.95 -4.06 -0.68
C SER A 58 -9.90 -2.81 -1.58
N TYR A 59 -9.79 -1.62 -0.98
CA TYR A 59 -10.05 -0.33 -1.64
C TYR A 59 -8.81 0.56 -1.82
N GLN A 60 -7.64 -0.05 -2.04
CA GLN A 60 -6.42 0.69 -2.36
C GLN A 60 -6.56 1.40 -3.71
N ILE A 61 -5.78 2.47 -3.89
CA ILE A 61 -5.59 3.09 -5.21
C ILE A 61 -4.77 2.13 -6.06
N LEU A 62 -5.30 1.81 -7.24
CA LEU A 62 -4.68 0.88 -8.19
C LEU A 62 -3.50 1.55 -8.91
N THR A 63 -2.44 0.80 -9.17
CA THR A 63 -1.23 1.30 -9.85
C THR A 63 -1.29 1.13 -11.37
N ASN A 64 -2.12 0.22 -11.87
CA ASN A 64 -2.37 0.06 -13.30
C ASN A 64 -3.30 1.18 -13.80
N THR A 65 -2.78 2.07 -14.64
CA THR A 65 -3.50 3.26 -15.14
C THR A 65 -4.69 2.96 -16.04
N THR A 66 -4.84 1.71 -16.48
CA THR A 66 -5.97 1.26 -17.31
C THR A 66 -7.10 0.61 -16.51
N ALA A 67 -6.88 0.38 -15.21
CA ALA A 67 -7.83 -0.24 -14.30
C ALA A 67 -8.87 0.74 -13.76
N GLU A 68 -10.09 0.24 -13.60
CA GLU A 68 -11.18 0.97 -12.97
C GLU A 68 -10.98 1.00 -11.45
N THR A 69 -10.92 2.20 -10.89
CA THR A 69 -10.80 2.41 -9.45
C THR A 69 -12.15 2.27 -8.75
N SER A 70 -12.15 1.77 -7.52
CA SER A 70 -13.38 1.69 -6.71
C SER A 70 -13.97 3.09 -6.45
N PRO A 71 -15.30 3.25 -6.42
CA PRO A 71 -15.92 4.47 -5.94
C PRO A 71 -15.65 4.75 -4.45
N ASN A 72 -15.19 3.74 -3.70
CA ASN A 72 -14.90 3.84 -2.27
C ASN A 72 -13.42 4.11 -1.95
N SER A 73 -12.54 4.17 -2.95
CA SER A 73 -11.14 4.56 -2.75
C SER A 73 -10.99 6.09 -2.76
N LEU A 74 -9.92 6.59 -2.15
CA LEU A 74 -9.46 7.96 -2.41
C LEU A 74 -9.04 8.10 -3.87
N LYS A 75 -9.07 9.34 -4.38
CA LYS A 75 -8.49 9.67 -5.69
C LYS A 75 -7.13 10.30 -5.47
N LEU A 76 -6.14 9.84 -6.23
CA LEU A 76 -4.76 10.30 -6.07
C LEU A 76 -4.63 11.82 -6.23
N ASP A 77 -5.37 12.40 -7.19
CA ASP A 77 -5.33 13.83 -7.52
C ASP A 77 -5.88 14.74 -6.41
N ASP A 78 -6.68 14.18 -5.50
CA ASP A 78 -7.26 14.91 -4.36
C ASP A 78 -6.33 14.91 -3.13
N LEU A 79 -5.17 14.24 -3.21
CA LEU A 79 -4.27 14.03 -2.07
C LEU A 79 -3.04 14.94 -2.11
N LYS A 80 -2.75 15.57 -0.97
CA LYS A 80 -1.48 16.25 -0.73
C LYS A 80 -0.47 15.25 -0.19
N LEU A 81 0.31 14.64 -1.07
CA LEU A 81 1.29 13.61 -0.72
C LEU A 81 2.71 14.17 -0.68
N ILE A 82 3.49 13.72 0.31
CA ILE A 82 4.94 13.93 0.30
C ILE A 82 5.58 13.08 -0.81
N SER A 83 6.75 13.47 -1.30
CA SER A 83 7.59 12.56 -2.08
C SER A 83 8.25 11.57 -1.11
N TYR A 84 7.63 10.41 -0.90
CA TYR A 84 8.11 9.43 0.08
C TYR A 84 9.38 8.75 -0.43
N ASP A 85 10.48 8.90 0.30
CA ASP A 85 11.79 8.32 -0.04
C ASP A 85 11.84 6.82 0.31
N MET A 86 11.32 6.00 -0.59
CA MET A 86 11.24 4.55 -0.41
C MET A 86 12.63 3.89 -0.29
N ASP A 87 13.66 4.43 -0.94
CA ASP A 87 15.02 3.88 -0.87
C ASP A 87 15.62 4.07 0.51
N LYS A 88 15.49 5.28 1.07
CA LYS A 88 15.97 5.57 2.43
C LYS A 88 15.19 4.79 3.47
N TYR A 89 13.85 4.87 3.45
CA TYR A 89 13.00 4.30 4.50
C TYR A 89 12.75 2.79 4.33
N GLY A 90 12.98 2.25 3.14
CA GLY A 90 12.99 0.80 2.88
C GLY A 90 14.29 0.11 3.31
N SER A 91 15.33 0.86 3.66
CA SER A 91 16.60 0.30 4.13
C SER A 91 16.49 -0.37 5.50
N THR A 92 17.28 -1.43 5.70
CA THR A 92 17.32 -2.16 6.98
C THR A 92 17.76 -1.26 8.13
N ASP A 93 18.74 -0.38 7.90
CA ASP A 93 19.35 0.45 8.93
C ASP A 93 18.37 1.52 9.44
N VAL A 94 17.74 2.25 8.51
CA VAL A 94 16.76 3.28 8.88
C VAL A 94 15.54 2.64 9.55
N ARG A 95 15.03 1.52 9.01
CA ARG A 95 13.89 0.82 9.62
C ARG A 95 14.18 0.38 11.04
N LYS A 96 15.34 -0.24 11.29
CA LYS A 96 15.75 -0.66 12.64
C LYS A 96 15.92 0.53 13.58
N ALA A 97 16.58 1.60 13.13
CA ALA A 97 16.80 2.79 13.94
C ALA A 97 15.47 3.44 14.37
N LEU A 98 14.53 3.63 13.44
CA LEU A 98 13.22 4.24 13.72
C LEU A 98 12.37 3.39 14.67
N ILE A 99 12.32 2.06 14.46
CA ILE A 99 11.58 1.16 15.35
C ILE A 99 12.18 1.18 16.75
N ASN A 100 13.50 1.10 16.88
CA ASN A 100 14.17 1.13 18.19
C ASN A 100 13.91 2.45 18.92
N LYS A 101 13.98 3.57 18.19
CA LYS A 101 13.65 4.90 18.73
C LYS A 101 12.20 4.96 19.21
N TRP A 102 11.25 4.46 18.42
CA TRP A 102 9.84 4.43 18.82
C TRP A 102 9.61 3.57 20.07
N VAL A 103 10.23 2.38 20.13
CA VAL A 103 10.15 1.51 21.31
C VAL A 103 10.70 2.22 22.55
N SER A 104 11.86 2.85 22.44
CA SER A 104 12.52 3.55 23.55
C SER A 104 11.73 4.77 24.04
N ASP A 105 11.46 5.70 23.11
CA ASP A 105 11.06 7.07 23.46
C ASP A 105 9.54 7.19 23.59
N VAL A 106 8.78 6.42 22.80
CA VAL A 106 7.31 6.52 22.75
C VAL A 106 6.65 5.42 23.56
N LYS A 107 6.98 4.15 23.29
CA LYS A 107 6.33 3.03 23.97
C LYS A 107 6.76 2.90 25.43
N MET A 108 8.06 3.03 25.69
CA MET A 108 8.62 2.86 27.03
C MET A 108 8.73 4.19 27.80
N GLY A 109 8.60 5.34 27.13
CA GLY A 109 8.54 6.67 27.73
C GLY A 109 9.79 7.06 28.53
N LYS A 110 10.97 6.61 28.09
CA LYS A 110 12.25 6.97 28.72
C LYS A 110 12.74 8.36 28.30
#